data_AF-A0A0D8L805-F1
#
_entry.id   AF-A0A0D8L805-F1
#
_cell.length_a   1.000
_cell.length_b   1.000
_cell.length_c   1.000
_cell.angle_alpha   90.00
_cell.angle_beta   90.00
_cell.angle_gamma   90.00
#
_symmetry.space_group_name_H-M   'P 1'
#
loop_
_entity.id
_entity.type
_entity.pdbx_description
1 polymer ?
#
loop_
_entity_poly.entity_id
_entity_poly.type
_entity_poly.pdbx_seq_one_letter_code
_entity_poly.pdbx_strand_id
1 'polypeptide(L)'
;MLMGQLGVVEGGIVIGGEHGGGAFSFEEAGLSVCGKSSYVSYLHSGERALLISDFPLNGYQSWPDYPMDFNNDYPNEAFNSVGYNTFITTGEGSEIRSFVSEGDRFFGLGESNHVRVGLGTFVLFDESKGRKDSTAEYEFGVTAVIDGNRSSISNELIDDKRVKAKDSILVSLGEQNSIQTVGENCGLVSLGMGSDIILNDSYRKESSESVKYLFSAGMNSDISGYEQEQILPSMPIFVAQKARKVDTNSEVALFAEQSPESFRVGKNSVVAIGWHDGSRQRISVFYEGEDIQAGKCYRINDTGQAVEVN
;
A
#
# COMPACT_ATOMS: atom_id res chain seq x y z
N MET A 1 -33.28 -22.84 -7.33
CA MET A 1 -32.83 -22.20 -8.58
C MET A 1 -32.86 -20.71 -8.32
N LEU A 2 -31.77 -20.16 -7.77
CA LEU A 2 -31.64 -18.73 -7.48
C LEU A 2 -31.18 -18.04 -8.76
N MET A 3 -32.05 -17.21 -9.35
CA MET A 3 -31.68 -16.30 -10.42
C MET A 3 -31.09 -15.04 -9.78
N GLY A 4 -29.79 -14.81 -9.96
CA GLY A 4 -29.18 -13.51 -9.67
C GLY A 4 -29.59 -12.51 -10.76
N GLN A 5 -30.13 -11.35 -10.36
CA GLN A 5 -30.36 -10.23 -11.26
C GLN A 5 -29.00 -9.62 -11.66
N LEU A 6 -28.65 -9.72 -12.94
CA LEU A 6 -27.59 -8.94 -13.56
C LEU A 6 -28.11 -7.52 -13.78
N GLY A 7 -27.64 -6.57 -12.97
CA GLY A 7 -27.74 -5.14 -13.27
C GLY A 7 -26.55 -4.73 -14.13
N VAL A 8 -26.82 -4.15 -15.30
CA VAL A 8 -25.80 -3.54 -16.15
C VAL A 8 -25.62 -2.10 -15.69
N VAL A 9 -24.43 -1.77 -15.17
CA VAL A 9 -23.93 -0.39 -15.19
C VAL A 9 -23.47 -0.17 -16.62
N GLU A 10 -23.75 0.98 -17.26
CA GLU A 10 -23.24 1.23 -18.61
C GLU A 10 -21.71 1.01 -18.64
N GLY A 11 -21.25 -0.05 -19.32
CA GLY A 11 -19.84 -0.45 -19.35
C GLY A 11 -19.35 -1.34 -18.19
N GLY A 12 -20.23 -1.92 -17.37
CA GLY A 12 -19.80 -2.82 -16.29
C GLY A 12 -20.71 -3.99 -15.92
N ILE A 13 -20.09 -5.08 -15.48
CA ILE A 13 -20.77 -6.30 -15.04
C ILE A 13 -20.77 -6.34 -13.51
N VAL A 14 -21.97 -6.50 -12.93
CA VAL A 14 -22.16 -6.75 -11.49
C VAL A 14 -22.51 -8.22 -11.27
N ILE A 15 -21.72 -8.93 -10.45
CA ILE A 15 -22.02 -10.29 -9.99
C ILE A 15 -22.28 -10.26 -8.48
N GLY A 16 -23.41 -10.87 -8.06
CA GLY A 16 -23.71 -11.10 -6.66
C GLY A 16 -24.21 -12.52 -6.34
N GLY A 17 -23.94 -12.97 -5.12
CA GLY A 17 -24.22 -14.33 -4.59
C GLY A 17 -23.62 -14.56 -3.21
N GLU A 18 -23.94 -15.68 -2.55
CA GLU A 18 -23.32 -16.07 -1.26
C GLU A 18 -21.94 -16.73 -1.42
N HIS A 19 -21.69 -17.31 -2.59
CA HIS A 19 -20.42 -17.88 -3.03
C HIS A 19 -20.36 -17.75 -4.56
N GLY A 20 -19.26 -17.22 -5.12
CA GLY A 20 -19.17 -17.05 -6.56
C GLY A 20 -17.79 -16.63 -7.05
N GLY A 21 -17.64 -16.58 -8.37
CA GLY A 21 -16.44 -16.10 -9.04
C GLY A 21 -16.75 -15.79 -10.49
N GLY A 22 -16.08 -14.79 -11.05
CA GLY A 22 -16.23 -14.37 -12.44
C GLY A 22 -14.88 -14.21 -13.09
N ALA A 23 -14.69 -14.80 -14.27
CA ALA A 23 -13.56 -14.50 -15.13
C ALA A 23 -14.06 -13.71 -16.33
N PHE A 24 -13.44 -12.56 -16.57
CA PHE A 24 -13.82 -11.61 -17.60
C PHE A 24 -12.64 -11.31 -18.50
N SER A 25 -12.90 -11.31 -19.80
CA SER A 25 -11.98 -10.81 -20.79
C SER A 25 -12.80 -9.99 -21.76
N PHE A 26 -12.45 -8.73 -21.92
CA PHE A 26 -13.08 -7.86 -22.90
C PHE A 26 -12.03 -7.40 -23.90
N GLU A 27 -12.44 -7.28 -25.17
CA GLU A 27 -11.60 -6.71 -26.22
C GLU A 27 -11.51 -5.18 -26.10
N GLU A 28 -12.52 -4.54 -25.53
CA GLU A 28 -12.53 -3.11 -25.27
C GLU A 28 -11.81 -2.79 -23.96
N ALA A 29 -10.78 -1.94 -24.03
CA ALA A 29 -10.07 -1.44 -22.86
C ALA A 29 -10.97 -0.51 -22.03
N GLY A 30 -10.78 -0.52 -20.70
CA GLY A 30 -11.49 0.41 -19.81
C GLY A 30 -12.83 -0.07 -19.25
N LEU A 31 -13.24 -1.31 -19.54
CA LEU A 31 -14.47 -1.85 -18.94
C LEU A 31 -14.27 -2.13 -17.44
N SER A 32 -15.28 -1.75 -16.67
CA SER A 32 -15.25 -1.85 -15.22
C SER A 32 -15.99 -3.10 -14.77
N VAL A 33 -15.42 -3.89 -13.88
CA VAL A 33 -16.11 -4.99 -13.23
C VAL A 33 -16.25 -4.64 -11.76
N CYS A 34 -17.49 -4.52 -11.30
CA CYS A 34 -17.77 -4.38 -9.89
C CYS A 34 -18.24 -5.71 -9.32
N GLY A 35 -17.56 -6.11 -8.26
CA GLY A 35 -17.93 -7.30 -7.53
C GLY A 35 -18.68 -7.01 -6.25
N LYS A 36 -19.85 -7.63 -6.05
CA LYS A 36 -20.57 -7.58 -4.77
C LYS A 36 -20.97 -8.98 -4.32
N SER A 37 -20.14 -9.65 -3.53
CA SER A 37 -20.59 -10.88 -2.86
C SER A 37 -19.70 -11.23 -1.67
N SER A 38 -20.24 -12.03 -0.75
CA SER A 38 -19.46 -12.67 0.29
C SER A 38 -18.62 -13.78 -0.35
N TYR A 39 -17.30 -13.64 -0.40
CA TYR A 39 -16.36 -14.58 -1.01
C TYR A 39 -16.45 -14.65 -2.54
N VAL A 40 -15.91 -13.62 -3.21
CA VAL A 40 -15.75 -13.64 -4.67
C VAL A 40 -14.31 -13.70 -5.12
N SER A 41 -14.06 -14.45 -6.19
CA SER A 41 -12.83 -14.36 -6.98
C SER A 41 -13.10 -13.76 -8.35
N TYR A 42 -12.47 -12.64 -8.66
CA TYR A 42 -12.51 -12.00 -9.97
C TYR A 42 -11.17 -12.14 -10.68
N LEU A 43 -11.22 -12.51 -11.95
CA LEU A 43 -10.09 -12.47 -12.87
C LEU A 43 -10.46 -11.58 -14.06
N HIS A 44 -9.61 -10.62 -14.37
CA HIS A 44 -9.75 -9.76 -15.54
C HIS A 44 -8.48 -9.74 -16.39
N SER A 45 -8.62 -9.84 -17.70
CA SER A 45 -7.48 -9.82 -18.64
C SER A 45 -7.52 -8.72 -19.71
N GLY A 46 -8.56 -7.90 -19.75
CA GLY A 46 -8.59 -6.71 -20.61
C GLY A 46 -7.66 -5.61 -20.09
N GLU A 47 -7.13 -4.79 -21.00
CA GLU A 47 -6.30 -3.62 -20.69
C GLU A 47 -7.11 -2.54 -19.99
N ARG A 48 -6.45 -1.79 -19.09
CA ARG A 48 -7.01 -0.65 -18.35
C ARG A 48 -8.31 -1.02 -17.63
N ALA A 49 -8.39 -2.26 -17.13
CA ALA A 49 -9.54 -2.73 -16.39
C ALA A 49 -9.70 -1.95 -15.09
N LEU A 50 -10.93 -1.73 -14.66
CA LEU A 50 -11.20 -1.24 -13.31
C LEU A 50 -11.97 -2.31 -12.54
N LEU A 51 -11.31 -2.91 -11.54
CA LEU A 51 -11.93 -3.86 -10.62
C LEU A 51 -12.27 -3.14 -9.31
N ILE A 52 -13.54 -3.18 -8.91
CA ILE A 52 -14.00 -2.50 -7.70
C ILE A 52 -14.54 -3.53 -6.69
N SER A 53 -13.93 -3.56 -5.50
CA SER A 53 -14.43 -4.19 -4.29
C SER A 53 -15.23 -3.15 -3.49
N ASP A 54 -16.55 -3.33 -3.46
CA ASP A 54 -17.54 -2.47 -2.78
C ASP A 54 -17.81 -1.06 -3.36
N PHE A 55 -19.01 -0.56 -3.09
CA PHE A 55 -19.44 0.80 -3.45
C PHE A 55 -19.71 1.63 -2.17
N PRO A 56 -19.17 2.85 -2.04
CA PRO A 56 -19.60 3.78 -1.02
C PRO A 56 -20.97 4.34 -1.43
N LEU A 57 -22.05 3.76 -0.91
CA LEU A 57 -23.41 4.09 -1.35
C LEU A 57 -24.04 5.30 -0.66
N ASN A 58 -23.36 5.97 0.26
CA ASN A 58 -23.89 7.17 0.91
C ASN A 58 -22.89 8.33 0.98
N GLY A 59 -23.25 9.46 0.35
CA GLY A 59 -22.64 10.76 0.62
C GLY A 59 -21.63 11.29 -0.40
N TYR A 60 -21.28 10.54 -1.45
CA TYR A 60 -20.40 11.06 -2.50
C TYR A 60 -21.21 11.87 -3.52
N GLN A 61 -21.33 13.18 -3.28
CA GLN A 61 -21.56 14.13 -4.36
C GLN A 61 -20.30 14.14 -5.25
N SER A 62 -20.41 13.51 -6.42
CA SER A 62 -19.56 13.67 -7.59
C SER A 62 -18.04 13.61 -7.35
N TRP A 63 -17.43 12.47 -7.65
CA TRP A 63 -16.07 12.51 -8.19
C TRP A 63 -16.14 13.24 -9.55
N PRO A 64 -15.23 14.20 -9.83
CA PRO A 64 -15.28 14.96 -11.08
C PRO A 64 -15.14 14.11 -12.34
N ASP A 65 -14.64 12.86 -12.21
CA ASP A 65 -14.39 11.96 -13.34
C ASP A 65 -15.47 10.87 -13.55
N TYR A 66 -16.46 10.74 -12.66
CA TYR A 66 -17.51 9.72 -12.78
C TYR A 66 -18.91 10.29 -12.48
N PRO A 67 -19.80 10.40 -13.48
CA PRO A 67 -21.15 10.91 -13.31
C PRO A 67 -22.09 9.78 -12.86
N MET A 68 -21.93 9.26 -11.64
CA MET A 68 -22.90 8.33 -11.07
C MET A 68 -23.55 8.94 -9.82
N ASP A 69 -24.84 9.25 -9.92
CA ASP A 69 -25.66 9.77 -8.81
C ASP A 69 -26.39 8.62 -8.11
N PHE A 70 -25.68 7.91 -7.24
CA PHE A 70 -26.22 6.76 -6.50
C PHE A 70 -27.16 7.12 -5.34
N ASN A 71 -27.28 8.41 -4.98
CA ASN A 71 -28.05 8.85 -3.81
C ASN A 71 -29.57 8.62 -3.94
N ASN A 72 -30.10 8.42 -5.15
CA ASN A 72 -31.54 8.31 -5.36
C ASN A 72 -32.09 6.87 -5.32
N ASP A 73 -31.26 5.84 -5.59
CA ASP A 73 -31.78 4.48 -5.77
C ASP A 73 -31.61 3.58 -4.52
N TYR A 74 -30.67 3.87 -3.62
CA TYR A 74 -30.39 3.03 -2.43
C TYR A 74 -29.97 3.84 -1.18
N PRO A 75 -30.87 4.64 -0.58
CA PRO A 75 -30.48 5.68 0.38
C PRO A 75 -29.99 5.20 1.76
N ASN A 76 -30.11 3.92 2.14
CA ASN A 76 -29.99 3.50 3.54
C ASN A 76 -29.18 2.23 3.84
N GLU A 77 -28.47 1.66 2.87
CA GLU A 77 -27.60 0.51 3.14
C GLU A 77 -26.16 0.90 2.79
N ALA A 78 -25.22 0.78 3.74
CA ALA A 78 -23.81 0.75 3.39
C ALA A 78 -23.55 -0.64 2.80
N PHE A 79 -23.19 -0.70 1.51
CA PHE A 79 -22.97 -1.97 0.81
C PHE A 79 -21.54 -2.42 1.11
N ASN A 80 -21.36 -3.00 2.29
CA ASN A 80 -20.09 -3.63 2.66
C ASN A 80 -20.12 -5.08 2.21
N SER A 81 -19.12 -5.52 1.45
CA SER A 81 -18.82 -6.93 1.32
C SER A 81 -18.35 -7.44 2.67
N VAL A 82 -18.88 -8.59 3.06
CA VAL A 82 -18.43 -9.35 4.22
C VAL A 82 -17.87 -10.65 3.66
N GLY A 83 -16.55 -10.73 3.49
CA GLY A 83 -15.87 -11.92 2.97
C GLY A 83 -14.40 -11.70 2.58
N TYR A 84 -13.66 -12.80 2.44
CA TYR A 84 -12.27 -12.80 1.95
C TYR A 84 -12.27 -12.89 0.42
N ASN A 85 -12.35 -11.75 -0.27
CA ASN A 85 -12.41 -11.71 -1.73
C ASN A 85 -11.02 -11.79 -2.35
N THR A 86 -10.98 -12.11 -3.64
CA THR A 86 -9.77 -12.14 -4.45
C THR A 86 -10.00 -11.42 -5.76
N PHE A 87 -9.18 -10.43 -6.08
CA PHE A 87 -9.24 -9.71 -7.34
C PHE A 87 -7.91 -9.86 -8.06
N ILE A 88 -7.97 -10.29 -9.31
CA ILE A 88 -6.81 -10.50 -10.16
C ILE A 88 -7.04 -9.72 -11.45
N THR A 89 -6.11 -8.85 -11.80
CA THR A 89 -6.01 -8.31 -13.15
C THR A 89 -4.71 -8.76 -13.80
N THR A 90 -4.75 -9.02 -15.10
CA THR A 90 -3.61 -9.43 -15.94
C THR A 90 -3.35 -8.46 -17.10
N GLY A 91 -4.24 -7.48 -17.32
CA GLY A 91 -4.14 -6.53 -18.43
C GLY A 91 -3.33 -5.30 -18.04
N GLU A 92 -2.56 -4.75 -18.99
CA GLU A 92 -1.75 -3.55 -18.78
C GLU A 92 -2.61 -2.35 -18.34
N GLY A 93 -2.09 -1.54 -17.42
CA GLY A 93 -2.71 -0.28 -17.03
C GLY A 93 -3.96 -0.44 -16.17
N SER A 94 -4.21 -1.63 -15.62
CA SER A 94 -5.42 -1.92 -14.87
C SER A 94 -5.34 -1.40 -13.44
N GLU A 95 -6.50 -1.20 -12.85
CA GLU A 95 -6.66 -0.71 -11.50
C GLU A 95 -7.59 -1.60 -10.69
N ILE A 96 -7.19 -1.93 -9.48
CA ILE A 96 -8.05 -2.55 -8.46
C ILE A 96 -8.29 -1.52 -7.36
N ARG A 97 -9.55 -1.24 -7.05
CA ARG A 97 -9.99 -0.33 -5.99
C ARG A 97 -10.79 -1.08 -4.94
N SER A 98 -10.43 -0.96 -3.67
CA SER A 98 -11.20 -1.54 -2.56
C SER A 98 -11.54 -0.49 -1.52
N PHE A 99 -12.82 -0.43 -1.13
CA PHE A 99 -13.34 0.59 -0.22
C PHE A 99 -13.30 0.17 1.26
N VAL A 100 -13.62 -1.09 1.58
CA VAL A 100 -13.43 -1.69 2.90
C VAL A 100 -13.23 -3.18 2.70
N SER A 101 -12.08 -3.72 3.09
CA SER A 101 -11.84 -5.14 2.86
C SER A 101 -10.89 -5.75 3.89
N GLU A 102 -11.46 -6.31 4.95
CA GLU A 102 -10.71 -7.20 5.83
C GLU A 102 -10.61 -8.59 5.18
N GLY A 103 -9.38 -9.06 4.94
CA GLY A 103 -9.09 -10.37 4.40
C GLY A 103 -8.94 -10.45 2.88
N ASP A 104 -9.17 -9.36 2.14
CA ASP A 104 -9.09 -9.40 0.68
C ASP A 104 -7.67 -9.59 0.16
N ARG A 105 -7.62 -10.15 -1.05
CA ARG A 105 -6.40 -10.41 -1.80
C ARG A 105 -6.46 -9.73 -3.16
N PHE A 106 -5.44 -8.95 -3.47
CA PHE A 106 -5.35 -8.18 -4.71
C PHE A 106 -4.09 -8.60 -5.47
N PHE A 107 -4.25 -8.87 -6.76
CA PHE A 107 -3.18 -9.28 -7.66
C PHE A 107 -3.21 -8.43 -8.93
N GLY A 108 -2.26 -7.52 -9.07
CA GLY A 108 -2.04 -6.75 -10.29
C GLY A 108 -0.89 -7.32 -11.09
N LEU A 109 -1.18 -8.16 -12.09
CA LEU A 109 -0.20 -8.83 -12.93
C LEU A 109 -0.14 -8.11 -14.28
N GLY A 110 1.04 -7.69 -14.72
CA GLY A 110 1.23 -6.88 -15.92
C GLY A 110 1.70 -5.45 -15.64
N GLU A 111 2.09 -4.74 -16.70
CA GLU A 111 2.68 -3.41 -16.56
C GLU A 111 1.67 -2.33 -16.17
N SER A 112 2.15 -1.30 -15.48
CA SER A 112 1.41 -0.10 -15.10
C SER A 112 0.13 -0.37 -14.30
N ASN A 113 0.11 -1.44 -13.51
CA ASN A 113 -1.05 -1.79 -12.69
C ASN A 113 -1.07 -1.03 -11.36
N HIS A 114 -2.27 -0.72 -10.89
CA HIS A 114 -2.48 0.02 -9.66
C HIS A 114 -3.42 -0.74 -8.72
N VAL A 115 -2.99 -0.99 -7.49
CA VAL A 115 -3.86 -1.54 -6.42
C VAL A 115 -4.05 -0.45 -5.37
N ARG A 116 -5.28 0.03 -5.23
CA ARG A 116 -5.68 1.03 -4.23
C ARG A 116 -6.58 0.41 -3.19
N VAL A 117 -6.17 0.46 -1.93
CA VAL A 117 -6.91 -0.15 -0.82
C VAL A 117 -7.29 0.89 0.22
N GLY A 118 -8.46 0.73 0.84
CA GLY A 118 -8.91 1.59 1.93
C GLY A 118 -9.51 2.91 1.45
N LEU A 119 -10.20 2.89 0.31
CA LEU A 119 -10.92 4.06 -0.18
C LEU A 119 -12.21 4.24 0.65
N GLY A 120 -12.32 5.21 1.55
CA GLY A 120 -13.60 5.38 2.23
C GLY A 120 -13.74 6.55 3.18
N THR A 121 -14.70 7.41 2.86
CA THR A 121 -15.29 8.38 3.80
C THR A 121 -16.70 7.90 4.14
N PHE A 122 -16.91 7.24 5.28
CA PHE A 122 -18.27 7.03 5.78
C PHE A 122 -18.66 8.24 6.64
N VAL A 123 -19.65 9.01 6.19
CA VAL A 123 -20.38 9.91 7.08
C VAL A 123 -21.55 9.12 7.65
N LEU A 124 -21.42 8.65 8.89
CA LEU A 124 -22.56 8.06 9.59
C LEU A 124 -23.57 9.18 9.90
N PHE A 125 -24.68 9.22 9.18
CA PHE A 125 -25.79 10.09 9.51
C PHE A 125 -26.63 9.47 10.63
N ASP A 126 -26.47 9.98 11.86
CA ASP A 126 -27.43 9.72 12.95
C ASP A 126 -28.56 10.76 12.85
N GLU A 127 -29.71 10.34 12.30
CA GLU A 127 -30.91 11.19 12.16
C GLU A 127 -31.40 11.75 13.51
N SER A 128 -31.06 11.11 14.62
CA SER A 128 -31.55 11.51 15.95
C SER A 128 -30.75 12.62 16.62
N LYS A 129 -29.56 12.99 16.11
CA LYS A 129 -28.64 13.91 16.81
C LYS A 129 -28.09 15.08 16.00
N GLY A 130 -28.48 15.22 14.73
CA GLY A 130 -27.78 16.13 13.82
C GLY A 130 -26.38 15.61 13.48
N ARG A 131 -25.86 16.04 12.33
CA ARG A 131 -24.59 15.58 11.72
C ARG A 131 -23.50 15.44 12.79
N LYS A 132 -23.12 14.21 13.12
CA LYS A 132 -22.01 13.94 14.04
C LYS A 132 -20.82 13.54 13.19
N ASP A 133 -19.82 14.43 13.10
CA ASP A 133 -18.49 14.06 12.62
C ASP A 133 -17.86 13.09 13.63
N SER A 134 -18.28 11.83 13.60
CA SER A 134 -17.57 10.75 14.28
C SER A 134 -16.42 10.32 13.39
N THR A 135 -15.19 10.63 13.81
CA THR A 135 -13.95 10.09 13.25
C THR A 135 -13.89 8.59 13.52
N ALA A 136 -14.46 7.77 12.64
CA ALA A 136 -14.21 6.32 12.69
C ALA A 136 -12.82 6.05 12.10
N GLU A 137 -11.96 5.41 12.88
CA GLU A 137 -10.75 4.76 12.35
C GLU A 137 -11.16 3.49 11.64
N TYR A 138 -10.68 3.30 10.41
CA TYR A 138 -10.85 2.06 9.68
C TYR A 138 -9.50 1.37 9.55
N GLU A 139 -9.42 0.18 10.15
CA GLU A 139 -8.30 -0.74 10.02
C GLU A 139 -8.72 -1.86 9.07
N PHE A 140 -7.85 -2.25 8.15
CA PHE A 140 -8.12 -3.33 7.20
C PHE A 140 -6.88 -4.18 6.99
N GLY A 141 -7.03 -5.51 6.97
CA GLY A 141 -5.95 -6.44 6.67
C GLY A 141 -6.07 -7.04 5.30
N VAL A 142 -5.08 -6.80 4.44
CA VAL A 142 -5.11 -7.24 3.04
C VAL A 142 -3.79 -7.88 2.62
N THR A 143 -3.86 -8.71 1.58
CA THR A 143 -2.68 -9.11 0.82
C THR A 143 -2.73 -8.46 -0.55
N ALA A 144 -1.77 -7.62 -0.88
CA ALA A 144 -1.66 -7.03 -2.22
C ALA A 144 -0.34 -7.44 -2.85
N VAL A 145 -0.40 -7.96 -4.08
CA VAL A 145 0.77 -8.33 -4.88
C VAL A 145 0.65 -7.64 -6.23
N ILE A 146 1.69 -6.90 -6.62
CA ILE A 146 1.87 -6.43 -7.99
C ILE A 146 3.09 -7.10 -8.60
N ASP A 147 2.97 -7.54 -9.85
CA ASP A 147 4.05 -8.11 -10.65
C ASP A 147 4.03 -7.50 -12.04
N GLY A 148 4.99 -6.61 -12.30
CA GLY A 148 5.06 -5.82 -13.52
C GLY A 148 5.93 -4.59 -13.32
N ASN A 149 6.07 -3.79 -14.38
CA ASN A 149 6.84 -2.55 -14.34
C ASN A 149 5.92 -1.35 -14.11
N ARG A 150 6.43 -0.27 -13.49
CA ARG A 150 5.71 1.01 -13.31
C ARG A 150 4.36 0.87 -12.59
N SER A 151 4.25 -0.11 -11.71
CA SER A 151 3.03 -0.48 -10.99
C SER A 151 3.08 0.02 -9.54
N SER A 152 1.92 0.19 -8.90
CA SER A 152 1.88 0.69 -7.53
C SER A 152 0.85 -0.01 -6.66
N ILE A 153 1.20 -0.18 -5.39
CA ILE A 153 0.26 -0.46 -4.31
C ILE A 153 0.16 0.80 -3.46
N SER A 154 -1.05 1.34 -3.29
CA SER A 154 -1.24 2.51 -2.44
C SER A 154 -2.46 2.38 -1.53
N ASN A 155 -2.35 2.98 -0.35
CA ASN A 155 -3.51 3.30 0.48
C ASN A 155 -3.76 4.80 0.35
N GLU A 156 -4.98 5.19 -0.03
CA GLU A 156 -5.32 6.59 -0.25
C GLU A 156 -5.79 7.24 1.06
N LEU A 157 -5.20 8.39 1.41
CA LEU A 157 -5.68 9.26 2.48
C LEU A 157 -6.82 10.11 1.93
N ILE A 158 -8.03 9.98 2.50
CA ILE A 158 -9.18 10.80 2.10
C ILE A 158 -9.57 11.74 3.25
N ASP A 159 -9.57 13.04 2.98
CA ASP A 159 -10.15 14.12 3.80
C ASP A 159 -9.80 14.10 5.30
N ASP A 160 -8.51 13.98 5.64
CA ASP A 160 -8.05 13.92 7.04
C ASP A 160 -8.71 12.78 7.86
N LYS A 161 -9.24 11.74 7.19
CA LYS A 161 -9.81 10.55 7.84
C LYS A 161 -8.82 9.38 7.85
N ARG A 162 -8.90 8.62 8.94
CA ARG A 162 -7.91 7.64 9.39
C ARG A 162 -8.18 6.28 8.75
N VAL A 163 -7.50 5.99 7.64
CA VAL A 163 -7.52 4.67 7.01
C VAL A 163 -6.14 4.03 7.12
N LYS A 164 -6.04 2.94 7.89
CA LYS A 164 -4.78 2.25 8.20
C LYS A 164 -4.83 0.84 7.65
N ALA A 165 -3.83 0.44 6.89
CA ALA A 165 -3.59 -0.99 6.69
C ALA A 165 -3.15 -1.57 8.03
N LYS A 166 -3.79 -2.65 8.47
CA LYS A 166 -3.41 -3.39 9.67
C LYS A 166 -3.21 -4.83 9.31
N ASP A 167 -2.17 -5.49 9.80
CA ASP A 167 -1.94 -6.91 9.49
C ASP A 167 -1.85 -7.23 7.98
N SER A 168 -1.40 -6.26 7.18
CA SER A 168 -1.36 -6.39 5.73
C SER A 168 0.00 -6.86 5.21
N ILE A 169 0.01 -7.54 4.07
CA ILE A 169 1.22 -7.92 3.35
C ILE A 169 1.17 -7.29 1.96
N LEU A 170 2.11 -6.37 1.68
CA LEU A 170 2.18 -5.66 0.41
C LEU A 170 3.48 -6.08 -0.29
N VAL A 171 3.37 -6.64 -1.48
CA VAL A 171 4.48 -7.17 -2.26
C VAL A 171 4.50 -6.52 -3.63
N SER A 172 5.64 -5.95 -4.00
CA SER A 172 5.89 -5.44 -5.34
C SER A 172 7.03 -6.19 -6.00
N LEU A 173 6.79 -6.67 -7.20
CA LEU A 173 7.74 -7.39 -8.05
C LEU A 173 7.86 -6.66 -9.39
N GLY A 174 9.09 -6.41 -9.84
CA GLY A 174 9.36 -5.72 -11.11
C GLY A 174 9.95 -4.32 -10.94
N GLU A 175 10.14 -3.61 -12.06
CA GLU A 175 10.92 -2.37 -12.11
C GLU A 175 10.07 -1.11 -11.95
N GLN A 176 10.65 -0.09 -11.30
CA GLN A 176 10.03 1.23 -11.14
C GLN A 176 8.67 1.19 -10.45
N ASN A 177 8.49 0.24 -9.53
CA ASN A 177 7.25 0.11 -8.80
C ASN A 177 7.26 0.95 -7.53
N SER A 178 6.09 1.12 -6.92
CA SER A 178 6.00 1.77 -5.61
C SER A 178 5.03 1.07 -4.67
N ILE A 179 5.39 1.03 -3.39
CA ILE A 179 4.47 0.72 -2.30
C ILE A 179 4.35 1.99 -1.46
N GLN A 180 3.14 2.54 -1.37
CA GLN A 180 2.84 3.71 -0.57
C GLN A 180 1.76 3.38 0.47
N THR A 181 2.11 3.34 1.75
CA THR A 181 1.17 2.87 2.77
C THR A 181 1.27 3.65 4.09
N VAL A 182 0.15 3.65 4.82
CA VAL A 182 0.04 3.95 6.24
C VAL A 182 -0.33 2.62 6.90
N GLY A 183 0.60 2.01 7.63
CA GLY A 183 0.49 0.60 8.02
C GLY A 183 0.86 0.30 9.46
N GLU A 184 -0.05 -0.33 10.20
CA GLU A 184 0.18 -1.01 11.47
C GLU A 184 0.38 -2.51 11.22
N ASN A 185 1.34 -3.15 11.86
CA ASN A 185 1.57 -4.59 11.77
C ASN A 185 1.76 -5.15 10.34
N CYS A 186 2.20 -4.33 9.39
CA CYS A 186 2.31 -4.69 7.97
C CYS A 186 3.66 -5.31 7.61
N GLY A 187 3.70 -6.22 6.64
CA GLY A 187 4.91 -6.70 5.98
C GLY A 187 5.05 -6.08 4.59
N LEU A 188 6.17 -5.41 4.31
CA LEU A 188 6.41 -4.73 3.04
C LEU A 188 7.58 -5.37 2.31
N VAL A 189 7.37 -5.75 1.05
CA VAL A 189 8.37 -6.45 0.24
C VAL A 189 8.45 -5.78 -1.13
N SER A 190 9.63 -5.29 -1.50
CA SER A 190 9.91 -4.74 -2.83
C SER A 190 11.06 -5.48 -3.48
N LEU A 191 10.79 -6.15 -4.60
CA LEU A 191 11.75 -6.94 -5.37
C LEU A 191 11.81 -6.40 -6.81
N GLY A 192 12.80 -5.58 -7.11
CA GLY A 192 13.07 -5.14 -8.49
C GLY A 192 13.74 -3.77 -8.57
N MET A 193 14.26 -3.42 -9.75
CA MET A 193 15.10 -2.23 -9.90
C MET A 193 14.29 -0.93 -9.85
N GLY A 194 14.77 0.06 -9.11
CA GLY A 194 14.15 1.38 -9.02
C GLY A 194 12.80 1.38 -8.30
N SER A 195 12.52 0.35 -7.50
CA SER A 195 11.24 0.21 -6.81
C SER A 195 11.29 0.86 -5.43
N ASP A 196 10.33 1.71 -5.14
CA ASP A 196 10.34 2.58 -3.97
C ASP A 196 9.35 2.08 -2.89
N ILE A 197 9.73 2.22 -1.62
CA ILE A 197 8.82 2.02 -0.48
C ILE A 197 8.68 3.35 0.25
N ILE A 198 7.45 3.87 0.25
CA ILE A 198 7.08 5.14 0.87
C ILE A 198 6.15 4.85 2.03
N LEU A 199 6.64 5.09 3.24
CA LEU A 199 5.85 5.07 4.45
C LEU A 199 5.30 6.48 4.67
N ASN A 200 4.02 6.65 4.35
CA ASN A 200 3.33 7.92 4.58
C ASN A 200 3.03 8.04 6.08
N ASP A 201 3.61 9.06 6.73
CA ASP A 201 3.48 9.28 8.17
C ASP A 201 2.66 10.54 8.50
N SER A 202 1.67 10.86 7.65
CA SER A 202 0.80 12.03 7.82
C SER A 202 0.00 12.02 9.14
N TYR A 203 0.14 11.00 10.00
CA TYR A 203 -0.68 10.79 11.20
C TYR A 203 0.11 10.71 12.52
N ARG A 204 -0.21 11.67 13.38
CA ARG A 204 0.32 11.96 14.72
C ARG A 204 0.31 10.78 15.73
N LYS A 205 1.46 10.60 16.39
CA LYS A 205 1.70 10.49 17.85
C LYS A 205 1.02 9.41 18.73
N GLU A 206 0.15 8.52 18.26
CA GLU A 206 -0.60 7.62 19.19
C GLU A 206 -0.64 6.11 18.88
N SER A 207 -0.22 5.60 17.71
CA SER A 207 -0.17 4.14 17.49
C SER A 207 1.16 3.54 17.95
N SER A 208 1.12 2.67 18.96
CA SER A 208 2.28 1.95 19.50
C SER A 208 2.71 0.73 18.69
N GLU A 209 2.02 0.39 17.59
CA GLU A 209 2.26 -0.85 16.82
C GLU A 209 2.66 -0.53 15.36
N SER A 210 3.78 -1.10 14.91
CA SER A 210 4.53 -0.76 13.69
C SER A 210 4.35 -1.75 12.54
N VAL A 211 4.76 -1.33 11.34
CA VAL A 211 5.25 -2.22 10.27
C VAL A 211 6.16 -3.31 10.89
N LYS A 212 5.81 -4.59 10.71
CA LYS A 212 6.52 -5.75 11.27
C LYS A 212 7.92 -5.93 10.69
N TYR A 213 8.04 -5.76 9.39
CA TYR A 213 9.31 -5.85 8.67
C TYR A 213 9.20 -5.18 7.30
N LEU A 214 10.32 -4.62 6.85
CA LEU A 214 10.49 -4.09 5.50
C LEU A 214 11.65 -4.84 4.84
N PHE A 215 11.41 -5.42 3.67
CA PHE A 215 12.43 -6.06 2.84
C PHE A 215 12.46 -5.40 1.46
N SER A 216 13.63 -4.91 1.07
CA SER A 216 13.90 -4.42 -0.28
C SER A 216 15.10 -5.15 -0.87
N ALA A 217 14.93 -5.77 -2.04
CA ALA A 217 16.03 -6.38 -2.81
C ALA A 217 16.23 -5.72 -4.18
N GLY A 218 15.74 -4.49 -4.35
CA GLY A 218 15.90 -3.70 -5.56
C GLY A 218 17.20 -2.91 -5.62
N MET A 219 17.85 -2.87 -6.78
CA MET A 219 18.91 -1.88 -7.03
C MET A 219 18.28 -0.51 -7.29
N ASN A 220 18.94 0.57 -6.87
CA ASN A 220 18.49 1.96 -7.08
C ASN A 220 17.10 2.27 -6.50
N SER A 221 16.67 1.51 -5.50
CA SER A 221 15.44 1.73 -4.74
C SER A 221 15.61 2.83 -3.70
N ASP A 222 14.53 3.54 -3.40
CA ASP A 222 14.42 4.38 -2.22
C ASP A 222 13.50 3.77 -1.17
N ILE A 223 13.91 3.90 0.08
CA ILE A 223 13.06 3.67 1.25
C ILE A 223 12.96 5.01 1.98
N SER A 224 11.74 5.50 2.19
CA SER A 224 11.52 6.74 2.90
C SER A 224 10.34 6.65 3.87
N GLY A 225 10.59 6.96 5.14
CA GLY A 225 9.58 7.43 6.09
C GLY A 225 9.62 8.96 6.16
N TYR A 226 8.47 9.63 6.02
CA TYR A 226 8.41 11.10 5.99
C TYR A 226 8.32 11.70 7.42
N GLU A 227 8.90 12.90 7.57
CA GLU A 227 8.95 13.83 8.74
C GLU A 227 9.96 13.62 9.90
N GLN A 228 10.62 14.75 10.23
CA GLN A 228 11.78 14.92 11.12
C GLN A 228 11.51 14.77 12.63
N GLU A 229 10.27 14.52 13.07
CA GLU A 229 9.93 14.57 14.50
C GLU A 229 8.97 13.46 14.98
N GLN A 230 8.67 12.45 14.16
CA GLN A 230 7.74 11.40 14.55
C GLN A 230 8.38 10.01 14.53
N ILE A 231 8.05 9.25 15.58
CA ILE A 231 8.56 7.92 15.87
C ILE A 231 7.81 6.97 14.93
N LEU A 232 8.41 6.54 13.82
CA LEU A 232 8.03 5.22 13.31
C LEU A 232 8.42 4.22 14.40
N PRO A 233 7.57 3.27 14.77
CA PRO A 233 7.91 2.35 15.84
C PRO A 233 8.96 1.35 15.37
N SER A 234 9.70 0.79 16.32
CA SER A 234 10.80 -0.14 16.07
C SER A 234 10.50 -1.15 14.95
N MET A 235 11.30 -1.11 13.87
CA MET A 235 11.16 -2.06 12.76
C MET A 235 12.53 -2.52 12.24
N PRO A 236 12.68 -3.81 11.93
CA PRO A 236 13.82 -4.27 11.16
C PRO A 236 13.61 -3.95 9.67
N ILE A 237 14.64 -3.37 9.07
CA ILE A 237 14.70 -3.03 7.64
C ILE A 237 15.84 -3.84 7.02
N PHE A 238 15.53 -4.59 5.98
CA PHE A 238 16.49 -5.41 5.24
C PHE A 238 16.61 -4.91 3.81
N VAL A 239 17.83 -4.60 3.39
CA VAL A 239 18.16 -4.08 2.06
C VAL A 239 19.21 -5.00 1.43
N ALA A 240 18.81 -5.86 0.51
CA ALA A 240 19.70 -6.88 -0.06
C ALA A 240 20.53 -6.38 -1.26
N GLN A 241 20.21 -5.24 -1.85
CA GLN A 241 20.94 -4.68 -3.00
C GLN A 241 21.32 -3.23 -2.74
N LYS A 242 22.14 -2.64 -3.63
CA LYS A 242 22.50 -1.23 -3.51
C LYS A 242 21.28 -0.33 -3.70
N ALA A 243 20.70 0.11 -2.58
CA ALA A 243 19.69 1.16 -2.56
C ALA A 243 20.32 2.52 -2.88
N ARG A 244 19.53 3.43 -3.46
CA ARG A 244 19.94 4.83 -3.61
C ARG A 244 19.87 5.51 -2.25
N LYS A 245 18.73 5.39 -1.58
CA LYS A 245 18.49 6.09 -0.32
C LYS A 245 17.71 5.24 0.68
N VAL A 246 18.09 5.34 1.94
CA VAL A 246 17.34 4.74 3.06
C VAL A 246 17.14 5.79 4.14
N ASP A 247 15.96 6.42 4.15
CA ASP A 247 15.54 7.38 5.18
C ASP A 247 14.53 6.70 6.11
N THR A 248 14.90 6.59 7.38
CA THR A 248 14.10 5.94 8.41
C THR A 248 13.96 6.85 9.62
N ASN A 249 12.94 6.58 10.43
CA ASN A 249 12.72 7.30 11.70
C ASN A 249 13.41 6.53 12.85
N SER A 250 12.90 6.67 14.08
CA SER A 250 13.55 6.19 15.31
C SER A 250 13.37 4.69 15.55
N GLU A 251 14.20 4.11 16.43
CA GLU A 251 14.15 2.72 16.89
C GLU A 251 14.33 1.65 15.81
N VAL A 252 15.01 1.99 14.72
CA VAL A 252 15.17 1.10 13.56
C VAL A 252 16.41 0.21 13.70
N ALA A 253 16.28 -1.04 13.24
CA ALA A 253 17.42 -1.91 12.96
C ALA A 253 17.58 -2.06 11.44
N LEU A 254 18.52 -1.31 10.85
CA LEU A 254 18.80 -1.36 9.41
C LEU A 254 19.91 -2.36 9.11
N PHE A 255 19.62 -3.32 8.24
CA PHE A 255 20.59 -4.26 7.68
C PHE A 255 20.66 -4.08 6.17
N ALA A 256 21.80 -3.63 5.66
CA ALA A 256 22.02 -3.50 4.22
C ALA A 256 23.19 -4.38 3.76
N GLU A 257 22.99 -5.21 2.74
CA GLU A 257 24.05 -6.05 2.16
C GLU A 257 25.13 -5.21 1.47
N GLN A 258 24.72 -4.12 0.82
CA GLN A 258 25.61 -3.17 0.16
C GLN A 258 25.34 -1.76 0.68
N SER A 259 26.37 -0.93 0.74
CA SER A 259 26.22 0.46 1.16
C SER A 259 25.22 1.19 0.26
N PRO A 260 24.14 1.74 0.81
CA PRO A 260 23.32 2.68 0.06
C PRO A 260 24.15 3.92 -0.30
N GLU A 261 23.71 4.69 -1.29
CA GLU A 261 24.39 5.96 -1.63
C GLU A 261 24.27 6.96 -0.49
N SER A 262 23.14 6.92 0.23
CA SER A 262 22.95 7.62 1.49
C SER A 262 21.95 6.92 2.41
N PHE A 263 22.10 7.12 3.71
CA PHE A 263 21.14 6.68 4.71
C PHE A 263 20.99 7.71 5.83
N ARG A 264 19.83 7.70 6.46
CA ARG A 264 19.49 8.51 7.61
C ARG A 264 18.58 7.70 8.51
N VAL A 265 18.86 7.74 9.80
CA VAL A 265 18.08 7.05 10.83
C VAL A 265 17.67 8.02 11.93
N GLY A 266 16.61 7.70 12.66
CA GLY A 266 16.18 8.43 13.85
C GLY A 266 16.87 7.93 15.13
N LYS A 267 16.38 8.41 16.28
CA LYS A 267 16.95 8.10 17.61
C LYS A 267 16.88 6.62 17.93
N ASN A 268 17.76 6.13 18.80
CA ASN A 268 17.76 4.73 19.29
C ASN A 268 17.88 3.68 18.15
N SER A 269 18.49 4.04 17.03
CA SER A 269 18.62 3.15 15.88
C SER A 269 20.00 2.48 15.82
N VAL A 270 20.06 1.31 15.19
CA VAL A 270 21.29 0.58 14.87
C VAL A 270 21.34 0.29 13.37
N VAL A 271 22.52 0.44 12.79
CA VAL A 271 22.74 0.28 11.35
C VAL A 271 23.89 -0.69 11.13
N ALA A 272 23.65 -1.78 10.40
CA ALA A 272 24.64 -2.72 9.93
C ALA A 272 24.70 -2.68 8.39
N ILE A 273 25.80 -2.18 7.83
CA ILE A 273 25.96 -2.00 6.39
C ILE A 273 27.14 -2.81 5.88
N GLY A 274 26.89 -3.63 4.88
CA GLY A 274 27.91 -4.34 4.11
C GLY A 274 28.63 -3.41 3.13
N TRP A 275 29.93 -3.60 2.99
CA TRP A 275 30.80 -2.83 2.10
C TRP A 275 32.02 -3.65 1.69
N HIS A 276 32.76 -3.19 0.68
CA HIS A 276 33.91 -3.92 0.14
C HIS A 276 35.19 -3.09 0.27
N ASP A 277 36.23 -3.64 0.89
CA ASP A 277 37.53 -2.94 1.09
C ASP A 277 38.49 -3.05 -0.10
N GLY A 278 37.98 -3.50 -1.25
CA GLY A 278 38.76 -3.86 -2.44
C GLY A 278 39.26 -5.31 -2.45
N SER A 279 39.25 -6.01 -1.32
CA SER A 279 39.67 -7.41 -1.20
C SER A 279 38.61 -8.36 -0.66
N ARG A 280 37.77 -7.89 0.26
CA ARG A 280 36.83 -8.71 1.04
C ARG A 280 35.53 -7.94 1.29
N GLN A 281 34.44 -8.70 1.40
CA GLN A 281 33.20 -8.20 1.99
C GLN A 281 33.39 -7.97 3.49
N ARG A 282 32.85 -6.84 3.95
CA ARG A 282 32.92 -6.33 5.34
C ARG A 282 31.54 -5.91 5.77
N ILE A 283 31.34 -5.82 7.08
CA ILE A 283 30.16 -5.20 7.68
C ILE A 283 30.67 -4.19 8.70
N SER A 284 30.15 -2.96 8.63
CA SER A 284 30.30 -1.98 9.69
C SER A 284 28.98 -1.86 10.44
N VAL A 285 29.05 -1.71 11.76
CA VAL A 285 27.90 -1.49 12.63
C VAL A 285 28.03 -0.12 13.26
N PHE A 286 26.95 0.65 13.25
CA PHE A 286 26.88 2.00 13.78
C PHE A 286 25.71 2.11 14.74
N TYR A 287 25.94 2.70 15.90
CA TYR A 287 24.91 3.01 16.89
C TYR A 287 24.62 4.51 16.87
N GLU A 288 23.33 4.86 16.85
CA GLU A 288 22.92 6.25 17.03
C GLU A 288 23.31 6.75 18.43
N GLY A 289 23.86 7.97 18.50
CA GLY A 289 24.40 8.55 19.73
C GLY A 289 25.88 8.22 20.01
N GLU A 290 26.44 7.21 19.33
CA GLU A 290 27.85 6.82 19.45
C GLU A 290 28.62 7.12 18.16
N ASP A 291 28.19 6.53 17.04
CA ASP A 291 28.88 6.60 15.75
C ASP A 291 28.20 7.58 14.77
N ILE A 292 26.88 7.69 14.85
CA ILE A 292 26.03 8.52 13.99
C ILE A 292 25.02 9.31 14.83
N GLN A 293 24.43 10.35 14.27
CA GLN A 293 23.45 11.21 14.95
C GLN A 293 22.09 11.12 14.25
N ALA A 294 21.02 11.09 15.04
CA ALA A 294 19.66 11.05 14.51
C ALA A 294 19.37 12.20 13.52
N GLY A 295 18.66 11.89 12.43
CA GLY A 295 18.19 12.86 11.45
C GLY A 295 19.26 13.41 10.51
N LYS A 296 20.53 13.06 10.71
CA LYS A 296 21.63 13.39 9.79
C LYS A 296 21.76 12.35 8.68
N CYS A 297 22.24 12.82 7.53
CA CYS A 297 22.45 11.98 6.35
C CYS A 297 23.91 11.52 6.28
N TYR A 298 24.13 10.24 6.03
CA TYR A 298 25.44 9.60 6.00
C TYR A 298 25.62 8.74 4.75
N ARG A 299 26.88 8.50 4.38
CA ARG A 299 27.30 7.46 3.44
C ARG A 299 28.48 6.67 4.02
N ILE A 300 28.69 5.45 3.56
CA ILE A 300 29.90 4.69 3.92
C ILE A 300 31.02 5.02 2.95
N ASN A 301 32.20 5.37 3.47
CA ASN A 301 33.40 5.59 2.67
C ASN A 301 34.18 4.29 2.41
N ASP A 302 35.27 4.38 1.66
CA ASP A 302 36.10 3.21 1.29
C ASP A 302 36.83 2.55 2.46
N THR A 303 36.77 3.13 3.67
CA THR A 303 37.31 2.55 4.90
C THR A 303 36.24 1.98 5.82
N GLY A 304 34.98 1.96 5.38
CA GLY A 304 33.86 1.44 6.16
C GLY A 304 33.36 2.38 7.25
N GLN A 305 33.70 3.67 7.19
CA GLN A 305 33.26 4.67 8.15
C GLN A 305 32.02 5.42 7.62
N ALA A 306 31.09 5.74 8.52
CA ALA A 306 29.99 6.64 8.22
C ALA A 306 30.52 8.09 8.12
N VAL A 307 30.27 8.73 6.98
CA VAL A 307 30.66 10.12 6.70
C VAL A 307 29.40 10.93 6.41
N GLU A 308 29.21 12.02 7.15
CA GLU A 308 28.09 12.94 6.96
C GLU A 308 28.13 13.54 5.54
N VAL A 309 26.96 13.60 4.88
CA VAL A 309 26.77 14.21 3.56
C VAL A 309 25.81 15.38 3.69
N ASN A 310 26.22 16.51 3.10
CA ASN A 310 25.42 17.75 3.06
C ASN A 310 24.38 17.70 1.94
#